data_AF-A0A401RBL9-F1
#
_entry.id   AF-A0A401RBL9-F1
#
_cell.length_a   1.000
_cell.length_b   1.000
_cell.length_c   1.000
_cell.angle_alpha   90.00
_cell.angle_beta   90.00
_cell.angle_gamma   90.00
#
_symmetry.space_group_name_H-M   'P 1'
#
loop_
_entity.id
_entity.type
_entity.pdbx_description
1 polymer ?
#
loop_
_entity_poly.entity_id
_entity_poly.type
_entity_poly.pdbx_seq_one_letter_code
_entity_poly.pdbx_strand_id
1 'polypeptide(L)'
;MDLTLLYRGPLASCDYDCPYCPFAKRRDSREQLRADRAALDRFVAWAAQQTDDRLSVLFTPWGEGLVRSWYRRALVELSRLPHVRRVAIQTNLSCRTEWLADADPDALALWCTFHPGQTPYDRFLAKTRELAGRGVRFSVGVVGFPEHLDVARRLRADLPEGVYLWVNAAEGRAYTDAEAAAWTALDPLFPYSRHPHRSAGLPCRTGESVVSVDGDGTVRRCHFVRAELGNLYDGSYRAALRPRPCPLAVCDCHIGYVHLETLPLYDVFAGGVLERIPAPGRTPTPVRPRTAGAPVSDRAGVPPVQSLRPATP
;
A
#
# COMPACT_ATOMS: atom_id res chain seq x y z
N MET A 1 -21.94 -7.02 0.08
CA MET A 1 -20.96 -7.13 1.21
C MET A 1 -20.01 -5.95 1.21
N ASP A 2 -19.23 -5.73 2.28
CA ASP A 2 -18.08 -4.80 2.27
C ASP A 2 -16.84 -5.55 1.76
N LEU A 3 -16.34 -5.19 0.57
CA LEU A 3 -15.20 -5.87 -0.06
C LEU A 3 -14.06 -4.90 -0.34
N THR A 4 -12.88 -5.23 0.21
CA THR A 4 -11.63 -4.53 -0.10
C THR A 4 -10.84 -5.27 -1.16
N LEU A 5 -10.43 -4.54 -2.22
CA LEU A 5 -9.69 -5.05 -3.36
C LEU A 5 -8.30 -4.41 -3.41
N LEU A 6 -7.26 -5.22 -3.26
CA LEU A 6 -5.88 -4.82 -3.51
C LEU A 6 -5.53 -5.15 -4.96
N TYR A 7 -5.69 -4.16 -5.85
CA TYR A 7 -5.47 -4.36 -7.27
C TYR A 7 -4.01 -4.14 -7.64
N ARG A 8 -3.46 -5.06 -8.44
CA ARG A 8 -2.11 -4.95 -9.01
C ARG A 8 -2.10 -5.39 -10.48
N GLY A 9 -2.17 -4.40 -11.38
CA GLY A 9 -2.01 -4.60 -12.81
C GLY A 9 -0.56 -4.94 -13.22
N PRO A 10 -0.34 -5.18 -14.52
CA PRO A 10 0.96 -5.61 -15.04
C PRO A 10 1.96 -4.46 -15.22
N LEU A 11 1.58 -3.18 -15.01
CA LEU A 11 2.50 -2.04 -15.08
C LEU A 11 3.75 -2.28 -14.22
N ALA A 12 4.93 -2.27 -14.85
CA ALA A 12 6.22 -2.42 -14.17
C ALA A 12 7.17 -1.23 -14.36
N SER A 13 6.79 -0.25 -15.18
CA SER A 13 7.58 0.97 -15.41
C SER A 13 7.31 2.10 -14.43
N CYS A 14 8.37 2.80 -14.03
CA CYS A 14 8.34 3.98 -13.17
C CYS A 14 9.12 5.12 -13.83
N ASP A 15 8.81 6.36 -13.48
CA ASP A 15 9.58 7.55 -13.87
C ASP A 15 10.75 7.85 -12.92
N TYR A 16 10.83 7.14 -11.79
CA TYR A 16 11.96 7.13 -10.85
C TYR A 16 12.80 5.86 -10.98
N ASP A 17 14.07 5.94 -10.59
CA ASP A 17 15.05 4.85 -10.65
C ASP A 17 15.67 4.55 -9.27
N CYS A 18 14.87 4.66 -8.20
CA CYS A 18 15.31 4.46 -6.81
C CYS A 18 16.18 3.20 -6.65
N PRO A 19 17.41 3.30 -6.13
CA PRO A 19 18.35 2.18 -6.07
C PRO A 19 17.88 1.04 -5.15
N TYR A 20 17.04 1.36 -4.17
CA TYR A 20 16.42 0.41 -3.24
C TYR A 20 15.09 -0.16 -3.74
N CYS A 21 14.60 0.21 -4.93
CA CYS A 21 13.30 -0.25 -5.41
C CYS A 21 13.37 -1.74 -5.84
N PRO A 22 12.53 -2.61 -5.24
CA PRO A 22 12.50 -4.02 -5.60
C PRO A 22 11.67 -4.32 -6.86
N PHE A 23 10.96 -3.34 -7.43
CA PHE A 23 9.90 -3.54 -8.41
C PHE A 23 10.23 -3.00 -9.81
N ALA A 24 10.28 -1.68 -9.96
CA ALA A 24 10.30 -1.00 -11.25
C ALA A 24 11.70 -0.88 -11.85
N LYS A 25 12.29 -2.01 -12.26
CA LYS A 25 13.65 -2.07 -12.82
C LYS A 25 13.72 -1.94 -14.34
N ARG A 26 12.58 -1.79 -15.03
CA ARG A 26 12.49 -1.86 -16.51
C ARG A 26 11.49 -0.85 -17.06
N ARG A 27 11.68 -0.46 -18.32
CA ARG A 27 10.69 0.30 -19.10
C ARG A 27 9.77 -0.67 -19.83
N ASP A 28 8.48 -0.41 -19.76
CA ASP A 28 7.48 -1.19 -20.49
C ASP A 28 7.47 -0.78 -21.97
N SER A 29 7.32 -1.76 -22.86
CA SER A 29 7.06 -1.55 -24.28
C SER A 29 5.67 -0.93 -24.50
N ARG A 30 5.40 -0.49 -25.73
CA ARG A 30 4.08 0.03 -26.10
C ARG A 30 3.00 -1.04 -25.95
N GLU A 31 3.30 -2.27 -26.29
CA GLU A 31 2.41 -3.44 -26.18
C GLU A 31 2.12 -3.73 -24.71
N GLN A 32 3.14 -3.73 -23.84
CA GLN A 32 2.96 -3.91 -22.39
C GLN A 32 2.09 -2.81 -21.78
N LEU A 33 2.30 -1.54 -22.16
CA LEU A 33 1.45 -0.43 -21.70
C LEU A 33 0.01 -0.52 -22.22
N ARG A 34 -0.21 -1.03 -23.44
CA ARG A 34 -1.56 -1.31 -23.95
C ARG A 34 -2.24 -2.42 -23.17
N ALA A 35 -1.52 -3.49 -22.84
CA ALA A 35 -2.03 -4.59 -22.03
C ALA A 35 -2.38 -4.14 -20.61
N ASP A 36 -1.52 -3.34 -19.97
CA ASP A 36 -1.80 -2.73 -18.67
C ASP A 36 -3.06 -1.87 -18.69
N ARG A 37 -3.18 -0.99 -19.68
CA ARG A 37 -4.39 -0.18 -19.84
C ARG A 37 -5.63 -1.06 -20.02
N ALA A 38 -5.57 -2.07 -20.87
CA ALA A 38 -6.71 -2.97 -21.11
C ALA A 38 -7.12 -3.74 -19.83
N ALA A 39 -6.14 -4.20 -19.05
CA ALA A 39 -6.39 -4.86 -17.76
C ALA A 39 -7.06 -3.91 -16.76
N LEU A 40 -6.58 -2.67 -16.65
CA LEU A 40 -7.18 -1.67 -15.78
C LEU A 40 -8.59 -1.27 -16.23
N ASP A 41 -8.78 -0.99 -17.53
CA ASP A 41 -10.07 -0.61 -18.09
C ASP A 41 -11.12 -1.73 -17.83
N ARG A 42 -10.72 -3.01 -17.93
CA ARG A 42 -11.57 -4.16 -17.59
C ARG A 42 -11.90 -4.24 -16.09
N PHE A 43 -10.93 -4.00 -15.20
CA PHE A 43 -11.17 -3.96 -13.76
C PHE A 43 -12.16 -2.86 -13.36
N VAL A 44 -11.99 -1.66 -13.92
CA VAL A 44 -12.88 -0.51 -13.67
C VAL A 44 -14.30 -0.81 -14.18
N ALA A 45 -14.42 -1.36 -15.38
CA ALA A 45 -15.71 -1.77 -15.95
C ALA A 45 -16.42 -2.81 -15.07
N TRP A 46 -15.67 -3.80 -14.53
CA TRP A 46 -16.22 -4.75 -13.58
C TRP A 46 -16.70 -4.06 -12.30
N ALA A 47 -15.88 -3.17 -11.72
CA ALA A 47 -16.19 -2.49 -10.47
C ALA A 47 -17.45 -1.60 -10.58
N ALA A 48 -17.62 -0.93 -11.72
CA ALA A 48 -18.81 -0.14 -12.03
C ALA A 48 -20.11 -0.97 -12.04
N GLN A 49 -20.02 -2.27 -12.37
CA GLN A 49 -21.17 -3.17 -12.41
C GLN A 49 -21.51 -3.83 -11.06
N GLN A 50 -20.63 -3.73 -10.04
CA GLN A 50 -20.84 -4.42 -8.76
C GLN A 50 -21.77 -3.64 -7.82
N THR A 51 -23.07 -3.60 -8.09
CA THR A 51 -24.03 -2.81 -7.30
C THR A 51 -24.45 -3.44 -5.98
N ASP A 52 -24.22 -4.75 -5.79
CA ASP A 52 -24.61 -5.47 -4.56
C ASP A 52 -23.54 -5.37 -3.45
N ASP A 53 -22.35 -4.87 -3.79
CA ASP A 53 -21.21 -4.76 -2.89
C ASP A 53 -20.81 -3.31 -2.68
N ARG A 54 -20.41 -2.98 -1.45
CA ARG A 54 -19.71 -1.74 -1.18
C ARG A 54 -18.22 -1.99 -1.28
N LEU A 55 -17.58 -1.30 -2.21
CA LEU A 55 -16.19 -1.55 -2.58
C LEU A 55 -15.24 -0.58 -1.90
N SER A 56 -14.03 -1.05 -1.60
CA SER A 56 -12.87 -0.20 -1.32
C SER A 56 -11.68 -0.73 -2.10
N VAL A 57 -10.97 0.13 -2.82
CA VAL A 57 -9.93 -0.29 -3.77
C VAL A 57 -8.60 0.36 -3.40
N LEU A 58 -7.54 -0.44 -3.29
CA LEU A 58 -6.17 0.05 -3.22
C LEU A 58 -5.38 -0.43 -4.44
N PHE A 59 -4.95 0.51 -5.27
CA PHE A 59 -4.01 0.27 -6.35
C PHE A 59 -2.58 0.19 -5.80
N THR A 60 -1.93 -0.96 -6.03
CA THR A 60 -0.52 -1.22 -5.64
C THR A 60 0.34 -1.57 -6.86
N PRO A 61 0.51 -0.65 -7.82
CA PRO A 61 1.26 -0.93 -9.05
C PRO A 61 2.71 -1.32 -8.75
N TRP A 62 3.33 -2.15 -9.60
CA TRP A 62 4.77 -2.41 -9.51
C TRP A 62 5.60 -1.19 -9.95
N GLY A 63 5.04 -0.37 -10.85
CA GLY A 63 5.59 0.90 -11.32
C GLY A 63 4.89 2.13 -10.72
N GLU A 64 5.06 3.28 -11.37
CA GLU A 64 4.32 4.50 -11.00
C GLU A 64 3.03 4.59 -11.82
N GLY A 65 1.88 4.33 -11.19
CA GLY A 65 0.60 4.36 -11.89
C GLY A 65 0.24 5.75 -12.41
N LEU A 66 0.48 6.80 -11.61
CA LEU A 66 -0.06 8.13 -11.89
C LEU A 66 0.65 8.89 -13.01
N VAL A 67 1.81 8.42 -13.51
CA VAL A 67 2.38 8.96 -14.75
C VAL A 67 1.51 8.61 -15.96
N ARG A 68 0.69 7.55 -15.86
CA ARG A 68 -0.20 7.10 -16.93
C ARG A 68 -1.59 7.72 -16.78
N SER A 69 -2.13 8.26 -17.88
CA SER A 69 -3.43 8.92 -17.87
C SER A 69 -4.59 7.99 -17.56
N TRP A 70 -4.48 6.71 -17.92
CA TRP A 70 -5.55 5.73 -17.65
C TRP A 70 -5.73 5.43 -16.16
N TYR A 71 -4.66 5.42 -15.34
CA TYR A 71 -4.80 5.32 -13.89
C TYR A 71 -5.51 6.53 -13.29
N ARG A 72 -5.19 7.75 -13.74
CA ARG A 72 -5.87 8.97 -13.26
C ARG A 72 -7.36 8.95 -13.60
N ARG A 73 -7.72 8.56 -14.83
CA ARG A 73 -9.14 8.39 -15.22
C ARG A 73 -9.84 7.32 -14.40
N ALA A 74 -9.20 6.17 -14.18
CA ALA A 74 -9.75 5.09 -13.37
C ALA A 74 -10.05 5.55 -11.92
N LEU A 75 -9.15 6.30 -11.30
CA LEU A 75 -9.35 6.83 -9.95
C LEU A 75 -10.51 7.83 -9.89
N VAL A 76 -10.60 8.73 -10.88
CA VAL A 76 -11.71 9.68 -11.00
C VAL A 76 -13.04 8.93 -11.15
N GLU A 77 -13.13 7.99 -12.08
CA GLU A 77 -14.34 7.22 -12.35
C GLU A 77 -14.78 6.44 -11.12
N LEU A 78 -13.88 5.67 -10.51
CA LEU A 78 -14.18 4.88 -9.31
C LEU A 78 -14.58 5.76 -8.12
N SER A 79 -13.96 6.94 -7.95
CA SER A 79 -14.29 7.84 -6.83
C SER A 79 -15.73 8.35 -6.88
N ARG A 80 -16.36 8.38 -8.06
CA ARG A 80 -17.73 8.89 -8.25
C ARG A 80 -18.81 7.81 -8.20
N LEU A 81 -18.43 6.54 -8.09
CA LEU A 81 -19.39 5.45 -8.00
C LEU A 81 -20.01 5.39 -6.60
N PRO A 82 -21.34 5.35 -6.47
CA PRO A 82 -22.02 5.47 -5.17
C PRO A 82 -21.71 4.32 -4.20
N HIS A 83 -21.36 3.15 -4.73
CA HIS A 83 -21.00 1.96 -3.95
C HIS A 83 -19.49 1.86 -3.66
N VAL A 84 -18.66 2.75 -4.20
CA VAL A 84 -17.22 2.80 -3.89
C VAL A 84 -17.00 3.73 -2.71
N ARG A 85 -16.69 3.16 -1.55
CA ARG A 85 -16.43 3.90 -0.31
C ARG A 85 -15.07 4.60 -0.30
N ARG A 86 -14.06 3.96 -0.88
CA ARG A 86 -12.66 4.45 -0.88
C ARG A 86 -11.95 3.94 -2.11
N VAL A 87 -11.26 4.82 -2.82
CA VAL A 87 -10.30 4.45 -3.85
C VAL A 87 -8.96 5.10 -3.54
N ALA A 88 -7.91 4.30 -3.43
CA ALA A 88 -6.58 4.76 -3.05
C ALA A 88 -5.51 4.18 -3.96
N ILE A 89 -4.37 4.88 -4.06
CA ILE A 89 -3.22 4.43 -4.86
C ILE A 89 -1.90 4.76 -4.17
N GLN A 90 -0.94 3.84 -4.27
CA GLN A 90 0.46 4.09 -3.95
C GLN A 90 1.13 4.86 -5.08
N THR A 91 1.75 6.00 -4.78
CA THR A 91 2.39 6.88 -5.76
C THR A 91 3.63 7.58 -5.20
N ASN A 92 4.59 7.90 -6.06
CA ASN A 92 5.70 8.80 -5.77
C ASN A 92 5.32 10.30 -5.86
N LEU A 93 4.08 10.60 -6.25
CA LEU A 93 3.52 11.95 -6.42
C LEU A 93 4.25 12.80 -7.49
N SER A 94 4.93 12.19 -8.46
CA SER A 94 5.62 12.94 -9.52
C SER A 94 4.65 13.64 -10.48
N CYS A 95 3.49 13.03 -10.72
CA CYS A 95 2.50 13.48 -11.70
C CYS A 95 1.89 14.85 -11.36
N ARG A 96 1.43 15.57 -12.38
CA ARG A 96 0.61 16.78 -12.28
C ARG A 96 -0.68 16.50 -11.48
N THR A 97 -1.13 17.44 -10.65
CA THR A 97 -2.22 17.25 -9.66
C THR A 97 -3.57 17.77 -10.16
N GLU A 98 -3.62 18.45 -11.30
CA GLU A 98 -4.82 19.15 -11.80
C GLU A 98 -6.00 18.21 -12.08
N TRP A 99 -5.73 16.95 -12.41
CA TRP A 99 -6.77 15.91 -12.62
C TRP A 99 -7.63 15.63 -11.38
N LEU A 100 -7.14 15.99 -10.19
CA LEU A 100 -7.87 15.82 -8.93
C LEU A 100 -9.12 16.71 -8.88
N ALA A 101 -9.20 17.75 -9.70
CA ALA A 101 -10.41 18.58 -9.81
C ALA A 101 -11.63 17.78 -10.29
N ASP A 102 -11.41 16.68 -11.01
CA ASP A 102 -12.46 15.83 -11.52
C ASP A 102 -12.83 14.69 -10.57
N ALA A 103 -12.08 14.44 -9.50
CA ALA A 103 -12.32 13.36 -8.55
C ALA A 103 -13.27 13.77 -7.42
N ASP A 104 -13.89 12.78 -6.77
CA ASP A 104 -14.55 12.97 -5.48
C ASP A 104 -13.50 12.89 -4.34
N PRO A 105 -13.23 14.00 -3.61
CA PRO A 105 -12.20 14.02 -2.56
C PRO A 105 -12.58 13.24 -1.29
N ASP A 106 -13.85 12.89 -1.09
CA ASP A 106 -14.30 12.10 0.06
C ASP A 106 -13.99 10.60 -0.13
N ALA A 107 -14.09 10.15 -1.39
CA ALA A 107 -13.81 8.78 -1.80
C ALA A 107 -12.34 8.57 -2.19
N LEU A 108 -11.70 9.53 -2.86
CA LEU A 108 -10.31 9.42 -3.33
C LEU A 108 -9.32 9.67 -2.20
N ALA A 109 -8.28 8.83 -2.10
CA ALA A 109 -7.12 9.11 -1.26
C ALA A 109 -5.79 8.73 -1.93
N LEU A 110 -4.69 9.36 -1.52
CA LEU A 110 -3.35 9.08 -2.05
C LEU A 110 -2.41 8.58 -0.95
N TRP A 111 -1.68 7.50 -1.23
CA TRP A 111 -0.56 7.03 -0.42
C TRP A 111 0.73 7.49 -1.10
N CYS A 112 1.27 8.63 -0.67
CA CYS A 112 2.41 9.27 -1.31
C CYS A 112 3.73 8.86 -0.66
N THR A 113 4.76 8.56 -1.47
CA THR A 113 6.12 8.29 -0.98
C THR A 113 7.07 9.36 -1.47
N PHE A 114 7.76 10.03 -0.55
CA PHE A 114 8.88 10.89 -0.86
C PHE A 114 10.15 10.05 -1.00
N HIS A 115 10.80 10.16 -2.16
CA HIS A 115 12.05 9.48 -2.47
C HIS A 115 13.18 10.52 -2.57
N PRO A 116 14.00 10.69 -1.51
CA PRO A 116 15.17 11.57 -1.56
C PRO A 116 16.05 11.26 -2.78
N GLY A 117 16.48 12.31 -3.49
CA GLY A 117 17.30 12.19 -4.70
C GLY A 117 16.53 11.99 -6.02
N GLN A 118 15.24 11.67 -5.98
CA GLN A 118 14.43 11.47 -7.20
C GLN A 118 13.61 12.70 -7.61
N THR A 119 13.41 13.63 -6.68
CA THR A 119 12.69 14.89 -6.93
C THR A 119 13.24 16.00 -6.04
N PRO A 120 13.24 17.26 -6.51
CA PRO A 120 13.53 18.40 -5.64
C PRO A 120 12.55 18.43 -4.46
N TYR A 121 13.08 18.65 -3.25
CA TYR A 121 12.31 18.67 -2.01
C TYR A 121 11.12 19.64 -2.09
N ASP A 122 11.36 20.89 -2.47
CA ASP A 122 10.32 21.92 -2.53
C ASP A 122 9.24 21.61 -3.57
N ARG A 123 9.57 20.84 -4.61
CA ARG A 123 8.60 20.41 -5.62
C ARG A 123 7.63 19.37 -5.04
N PHE A 124 8.13 18.41 -4.28
CA PHE A 124 7.28 17.44 -3.61
C PHE A 124 6.40 18.13 -2.56
N LEU A 125 6.99 19.02 -1.76
CA LEU A 125 6.28 19.78 -0.74
C LEU A 125 5.20 20.72 -1.33
N ALA A 126 5.47 21.36 -2.47
CA ALA A 126 4.46 22.17 -3.16
C ALA A 126 3.24 21.32 -3.55
N LYS A 127 3.46 20.11 -4.07
CA LYS A 127 2.35 19.20 -4.40
C LYS A 127 1.57 18.77 -3.16
N THR A 128 2.21 18.50 -2.02
CA THR A 128 1.46 18.16 -0.81
C THR A 128 0.58 19.31 -0.31
N ARG A 129 1.03 20.56 -0.48
CA ARG A 129 0.21 21.75 -0.21
C ARG A 129 -0.94 21.89 -1.20
N GLU A 130 -0.73 21.59 -2.48
CA GLU A 130 -1.81 21.55 -3.49
C GLU A 130 -2.87 20.50 -3.15
N LEU A 131 -2.45 19.30 -2.72
CA LEU A 131 -3.37 18.25 -2.27
C LEU A 131 -4.21 18.72 -1.09
N ALA A 132 -3.55 19.29 -0.07
CA ALA A 132 -4.23 19.82 1.12
C ALA A 132 -5.19 20.96 0.78
N GLY A 133 -4.79 21.89 -0.08
CA GLY A 133 -5.65 23.01 -0.53
C GLY A 133 -6.87 22.56 -1.34
N ARG A 134 -6.85 21.37 -1.92
CA ARG A 134 -7.98 20.74 -2.62
C ARG A 134 -8.83 19.83 -1.72
N GLY A 135 -8.47 19.69 -0.44
CA GLY A 135 -9.15 18.76 0.49
C GLY A 135 -8.94 17.28 0.16
N VAL A 136 -7.98 16.94 -0.70
CA VAL A 136 -7.68 15.54 -1.03
C VAL A 136 -7.07 14.87 0.20
N ARG A 137 -7.53 13.67 0.52
CA ARG A 137 -7.00 12.87 1.62
C ARG A 137 -5.70 12.18 1.19
N PHE A 138 -4.61 12.36 1.94
CA PHE A 138 -3.34 11.68 1.62
C PHE A 138 -2.44 11.44 2.83
N SER A 139 -1.59 10.42 2.73
CA SER A 139 -0.45 10.20 3.61
C SER A 139 0.85 10.44 2.87
N VAL A 140 1.91 10.74 3.63
CA VAL A 140 3.27 10.87 3.09
C VAL A 140 4.17 9.90 3.82
N GLY A 141 5.17 9.34 3.14
CA GLY A 141 6.21 8.62 3.85
C GLY A 141 7.52 8.50 3.13
N VAL A 142 8.46 7.85 3.83
CA VAL A 142 9.86 7.75 3.44
C VAL A 142 10.41 6.40 3.88
N VAL A 143 11.45 5.91 3.20
CA VAL A 143 12.19 4.71 3.62
C VAL A 143 13.21 5.11 4.68
N GLY A 144 13.24 4.39 5.80
CA GLY A 144 14.01 4.67 7.01
C GLY A 144 15.51 4.36 6.90
N PHE A 145 16.18 4.82 5.85
CA PHE A 145 17.64 4.79 5.77
C PHE A 145 18.25 5.92 6.63
N PRO A 146 19.37 5.71 7.34
CA PRO A 146 20.00 6.74 8.18
C PRO A 146 20.20 8.08 7.45
N GLU A 147 20.65 8.04 6.19
CA GLU A 147 20.84 9.19 5.32
C GLU A 147 19.54 9.96 5.00
N HIS A 148 18.38 9.33 5.18
CA HIS A 148 17.07 9.97 4.98
C HIS A 148 16.53 10.62 6.27
N LEU A 149 17.16 10.44 7.43
CA LEU A 149 16.59 10.86 8.70
C LEU A 149 16.42 12.39 8.80
N ASP A 150 17.43 13.15 8.40
CA ASP A 150 17.37 14.61 8.51
C ASP A 150 16.38 15.22 7.52
N VAL A 151 16.29 14.67 6.30
CA VAL A 151 15.26 15.11 5.35
C VAL A 151 13.86 14.68 5.80
N ALA A 152 13.70 13.55 6.48
CA ALA A 152 12.42 13.13 7.06
C ALA A 152 11.98 14.06 8.22
N ARG A 153 12.92 14.50 9.06
CA ARG A 153 12.65 15.51 10.10
C ARG A 153 12.19 16.83 9.50
N ARG A 154 12.91 17.31 8.47
CA ARG A 154 12.52 18.52 7.73
C ARG A 154 11.13 18.35 7.10
N LEU A 155 10.89 17.21 6.43
CA LEU A 155 9.58 16.89 5.87
C LEU A 155 8.48 16.90 6.91
N ARG A 156 8.70 16.34 8.10
CA ARG A 156 7.70 16.40 9.17
C ARG A 156 7.38 17.84 9.58
N ALA A 157 8.38 18.69 9.72
CA ALA A 157 8.21 20.09 10.11
C ALA A 157 7.47 20.92 9.05
N ASP A 158 7.73 20.64 7.77
CA ASP A 158 7.21 21.44 6.65
C ASP A 158 5.85 20.94 6.11
N LEU A 159 5.48 19.68 6.38
CA LEU A 159 4.19 19.10 5.97
C LEU A 159 3.01 19.75 6.72
N PRO A 160 1.83 19.89 6.07
CA PRO A 160 0.62 20.31 6.76
C PRO A 160 0.33 19.43 7.99
N GLU A 161 -0.11 20.05 9.09
CA GLU A 161 -0.23 19.41 10.41
C GLU A 161 -1.06 18.11 10.40
N GLY A 162 -2.19 18.11 9.69
CA GLY A 162 -3.08 16.95 9.58
C GLY A 162 -2.58 15.81 8.68
N VAL A 163 -1.46 15.99 7.96
CA VAL A 163 -0.92 14.97 7.06
C VAL A 163 -0.05 14.02 7.88
N TYR A 164 -0.41 12.74 7.91
CA TYR A 164 0.38 11.73 8.58
C TYR A 164 1.66 11.40 7.78
N LEU A 165 2.79 11.38 8.49
CA LEU A 165 4.10 10.98 7.97
C LEU A 165 4.40 9.57 8.49
N TRP A 166 4.45 8.59 7.60
CA TRP A 166 4.84 7.23 7.94
C TRP A 166 6.27 6.92 7.52
N VAL A 167 6.89 5.97 8.20
CA VAL A 167 8.22 5.47 7.89
C VAL A 167 8.12 3.99 7.55
N ASN A 168 8.71 3.59 6.42
CA ASN A 168 8.94 2.18 6.11
C ASN A 168 10.35 1.80 6.56
N ALA A 169 10.46 0.77 7.38
CA ALA A 169 11.75 0.15 7.67
C ALA A 169 12.40 -0.30 6.34
N ALA A 170 13.69 0.01 6.21
CA ALA A 170 14.47 -0.37 5.05
C ALA A 170 14.61 -1.90 4.99
N GLU A 171 14.36 -2.46 3.81
CA GLU A 171 14.44 -3.90 3.59
C GLU A 171 15.85 -4.42 3.93
N GLY A 172 15.91 -5.52 4.68
CA GLY A 172 17.17 -6.14 5.10
C GLY A 172 17.93 -5.38 6.21
N ARG A 173 17.46 -4.21 6.66
CA ARG A 173 18.13 -3.43 7.70
C ARG A 173 17.63 -3.81 9.10
N ALA A 174 18.57 -4.16 9.98
CA ALA A 174 18.31 -4.18 11.42
C ALA A 174 18.49 -2.77 12.00
N TYR A 175 17.62 -2.40 12.94
CA TYR A 175 17.71 -1.14 13.66
C TYR A 175 18.05 -1.44 15.11
N THR A 176 19.00 -0.74 15.70
CA THR A 176 19.15 -0.73 17.17
C THR A 176 17.98 0.05 17.78
N ASP A 177 17.75 -0.10 19.10
CA ASP A 177 16.69 0.66 19.76
C ASP A 177 16.95 2.17 19.74
N ALA A 178 18.22 2.58 19.82
CA ALA A 178 18.61 3.99 19.69
C ALA A 178 18.30 4.54 18.29
N GLU A 179 18.62 3.79 17.23
CA GLU A 179 18.27 4.18 15.86
C GLU A 179 16.76 4.22 15.64
N ALA A 180 16.04 3.21 16.14
CA ALA A 180 14.60 3.11 15.99
C ALA A 180 13.85 4.20 16.77
N ALA A 181 14.40 4.69 17.88
CA ALA A 181 13.80 5.77 18.66
C ALA A 181 13.66 7.06 17.84
N ALA A 182 14.66 7.39 17.02
CA ALA A 182 14.61 8.58 16.16
C ALA A 182 13.50 8.49 15.09
N TRP A 183 13.30 7.30 14.51
CA TRP A 183 12.20 7.05 13.57
C TRP A 183 10.84 7.00 14.25
N THR A 184 10.76 6.41 15.44
CA THR A 184 9.52 6.30 16.22
C THR A 184 9.03 7.67 16.69
N ALA A 185 9.95 8.61 16.93
CA ALA A 185 9.59 10.01 17.22
C ALA A 185 8.93 10.72 16.03
N LEU A 186 9.23 10.31 14.79
CA LEU A 186 8.58 10.83 13.59
C LEU A 186 7.28 10.08 13.26
N ASP A 187 7.31 8.76 13.40
CA ASP A 187 6.20 7.86 13.13
C ASP A 187 6.01 6.90 14.32
N PRO A 188 5.02 7.14 15.19
CA PRO A 188 4.70 6.25 16.30
C PRO A 188 4.34 4.80 15.89
N LEU A 189 3.99 4.56 14.62
CA LEU A 189 3.74 3.22 14.07
C LEU A 189 4.98 2.56 13.47
N PHE A 190 6.13 3.22 13.46
CA PHE A 190 7.38 2.64 12.96
C PHE A 190 7.72 1.27 13.59
N PRO A 191 7.47 0.98 14.88
CA PRO A 191 7.70 -0.34 15.45
C PRO A 191 6.99 -1.49 14.71
N TYR A 192 5.80 -1.26 14.15
CA TYR A 192 5.09 -2.26 13.34
C TYR A 192 5.76 -2.49 11.98
N SER A 193 6.41 -1.47 11.42
CA SER A 193 7.21 -1.62 10.21
C SER A 193 8.58 -2.23 10.48
N ARG A 194 9.19 -1.95 11.64
CA ARG A 194 10.52 -2.42 12.03
C ARG A 194 10.57 -3.93 12.22
N HIS A 195 9.51 -4.51 12.76
CA HIS A 195 9.50 -5.92 13.17
C HIS A 195 8.55 -6.75 12.28
N PRO A 196 9.06 -7.81 11.65
CA PRO A 196 8.21 -8.81 11.02
C PRO A 196 7.28 -9.48 12.05
N HIS A 197 6.05 -9.76 11.65
CA HIS A 197 5.02 -10.31 12.54
C HIS A 197 4.91 -11.82 12.34
N ARG A 198 5.00 -12.61 13.41
CA ARG A 198 4.67 -14.05 13.34
C ARG A 198 3.19 -14.18 13.02
N SER A 199 2.87 -14.77 11.88
CA SER A 199 1.49 -14.79 11.36
C SER A 199 0.89 -16.18 11.22
N ALA A 200 1.69 -17.25 11.22
CA ALA A 200 1.19 -18.60 10.99
C ALA A 200 0.07 -18.96 11.98
N GLY A 201 -1.07 -19.40 11.46
CA GLY A 201 -2.21 -19.80 12.28
C GLY A 201 -3.04 -18.63 12.82
N LEU A 202 -2.62 -17.37 12.66
CA LEU A 202 -3.33 -16.22 13.23
C LEU A 202 -4.48 -15.74 12.33
N PRO A 203 -5.56 -15.18 12.91
CA PRO A 203 -6.67 -14.61 12.16
C PRO A 203 -6.24 -13.42 11.30
N CYS A 204 -6.77 -13.36 10.10
CA CYS A 204 -6.45 -12.35 9.10
C CYS A 204 -7.64 -12.15 8.17
N ARG A 205 -8.00 -10.88 7.92
CA ARG A 205 -9.15 -10.49 7.08
C ARG A 205 -9.00 -10.88 5.61
N THR A 206 -7.79 -11.26 5.19
CA THR A 206 -7.49 -11.64 3.80
C THR A 206 -8.16 -12.96 3.42
N GLY A 207 -8.90 -12.97 2.32
CA GLY A 207 -9.66 -14.12 1.83
C GLY A 207 -11.09 -14.22 2.36
N GLU A 208 -11.53 -13.22 3.12
CA GLU A 208 -12.92 -13.06 3.58
C GLU A 208 -13.47 -11.71 3.10
N SER A 209 -12.93 -10.61 3.63
CA SER A 209 -13.36 -9.23 3.34
C SER A 209 -12.29 -8.40 2.63
N VAL A 210 -11.07 -8.93 2.51
CA VAL A 210 -9.96 -8.33 1.75
C VAL A 210 -9.43 -9.36 0.77
N VAL A 211 -9.28 -9.01 -0.50
CA VAL A 211 -8.64 -9.88 -1.50
C VAL A 211 -7.68 -9.08 -2.37
N SER A 212 -6.67 -9.76 -2.92
CA SER A 212 -5.80 -9.21 -3.95
C SER A 212 -6.22 -9.69 -5.33
N VAL A 213 -6.18 -8.81 -6.31
CA VAL A 213 -6.56 -9.10 -7.70
C VAL A 213 -5.42 -8.64 -8.62
N ASP A 214 -5.01 -9.50 -9.55
CA ASP A 214 -4.07 -9.12 -10.60
C ASP A 214 -4.76 -8.62 -11.88
N GLY A 215 -3.97 -8.23 -12.88
CA GLY A 215 -4.49 -7.71 -14.15
C GLY A 215 -5.44 -8.68 -14.87
N ASP A 216 -5.20 -9.99 -14.78
CA ASP A 216 -6.03 -11.03 -15.41
C ASP A 216 -7.28 -11.38 -14.61
N GLY A 217 -7.47 -10.72 -13.45
CA GLY A 217 -8.62 -10.92 -12.58
C GLY A 217 -8.46 -12.09 -11.63
N THR A 218 -7.30 -12.75 -11.58
CA THR A 218 -7.07 -13.84 -10.65
C THR A 218 -7.13 -13.30 -9.22
N VAL A 219 -8.05 -13.86 -8.44
CA VAL A 219 -8.28 -13.46 -7.06
C VAL A 219 -7.47 -14.37 -6.15
N ARG A 220 -6.69 -13.76 -5.28
CA ARG A 220 -5.98 -14.42 -4.18
C ARG A 220 -6.38 -13.76 -2.89
N ARG A 221 -6.18 -14.45 -1.77
CA ARG A 221 -6.44 -13.81 -0.46
C ARG A 221 -5.50 -12.63 -0.21
N CYS A 222 -4.23 -12.76 -0.60
CA CYS A 222 -3.17 -11.78 -0.35
C CYS A 222 -2.12 -11.88 -1.46
N HIS A 223 -1.43 -10.77 -1.77
CA HIS A 223 -0.36 -10.75 -2.78
C HIS A 223 0.78 -11.74 -2.50
N PHE A 224 0.97 -12.13 -1.24
CA PHE A 224 2.03 -13.03 -0.80
C PHE A 224 1.58 -14.50 -0.66
N VAL A 225 0.30 -14.80 -0.90
CA VAL A 225 -0.25 -16.15 -0.81
C VAL A 225 -0.64 -16.64 -2.21
N ARG A 226 0.04 -17.69 -2.68
CA ARG A 226 -0.13 -18.26 -4.03
C ARG A 226 -1.40 -19.09 -4.24
N ALA A 227 -2.20 -19.36 -3.21
CA ALA A 227 -3.45 -20.07 -3.42
C ALA A 227 -4.47 -19.14 -4.09
N GLU A 228 -5.04 -19.58 -5.20
CA GLU A 228 -6.11 -18.88 -5.92
C GLU A 228 -7.46 -19.13 -5.24
N LEU A 229 -8.31 -18.11 -5.25
CA LEU A 229 -9.68 -18.18 -4.77
C LEU A 229 -10.67 -18.31 -5.93
N GLY A 230 -10.26 -17.93 -7.16
CA GLY A 230 -11.08 -17.89 -8.37
C GLY A 230 -10.71 -16.69 -9.22
N ASN A 231 -11.58 -16.31 -10.16
CA ASN A 231 -11.42 -15.12 -11.00
C ASN A 231 -12.52 -14.09 -10.69
N LEU A 232 -12.17 -12.81 -10.80
CA LEU A 232 -13.04 -11.67 -10.54
C LEU A 232 -14.17 -11.57 -11.59
N TYR A 233 -13.82 -11.81 -12.85
CA TYR A 233 -14.68 -11.51 -13.99
C TYR A 233 -15.76 -12.58 -14.25
N ASP A 234 -15.55 -13.81 -13.76
CA ASP A 234 -16.57 -14.87 -13.79
C ASP A 234 -17.28 -15.07 -12.44
N GLY A 235 -16.86 -14.32 -11.40
CA GLY A 235 -17.44 -14.37 -10.06
C GLY A 235 -17.10 -15.62 -9.24
N SER A 236 -16.29 -16.55 -9.76
CA SER A 236 -15.96 -17.83 -9.10
C SER A 236 -15.28 -17.64 -7.73
N TYR A 237 -14.61 -16.51 -7.51
CA TYR A 237 -13.97 -16.18 -6.24
C TYR A 237 -14.94 -16.09 -5.06
N ARG A 238 -16.22 -15.76 -5.30
CA ARG A 238 -17.19 -15.46 -4.25
C ARG A 238 -17.44 -16.66 -3.33
N ALA A 239 -17.57 -17.85 -3.90
CA ALA A 239 -17.77 -19.09 -3.13
C ALA A 239 -16.57 -19.45 -2.24
N ALA A 240 -15.39 -18.90 -2.54
CA ALA A 240 -14.18 -19.12 -1.77
C ALA A 240 -13.98 -18.09 -0.64
N LEU A 241 -14.81 -17.05 -0.51
CA LEU A 241 -14.67 -16.05 0.55
C LEU A 241 -15.09 -16.65 1.91
N ARG A 242 -14.14 -16.73 2.84
CA ARG A 242 -14.37 -17.19 4.22
C ARG A 242 -13.16 -16.88 5.11
N PRO A 243 -13.37 -16.74 6.44
CA PRO A 243 -12.27 -16.62 7.40
C PRO A 243 -11.27 -17.77 7.25
N ARG A 244 -9.97 -17.44 7.28
CA ARG A 244 -8.89 -18.43 7.27
C ARG A 244 -7.69 -17.92 8.06
N PRO A 245 -6.97 -18.77 8.82
CA PRO A 245 -5.70 -18.38 9.41
C PRO A 245 -4.65 -18.06 8.34
N CYS A 246 -3.70 -17.18 8.64
CA CYS A 246 -2.61 -16.87 7.71
C CYS A 246 -1.69 -18.11 7.54
N PRO A 247 -1.34 -18.49 6.30
CA PRO A 247 -0.48 -19.65 6.03
C PRO A 247 1.02 -19.30 6.11
N LEU A 248 1.38 -18.02 6.10
CA LEU A 248 2.76 -17.57 6.12
C LEU A 248 3.29 -17.57 7.56
N ALA A 249 4.52 -18.05 7.75
CA ALA A 249 5.18 -18.01 9.06
C ALA A 249 5.35 -16.58 9.57
N VAL A 250 5.70 -15.65 8.67
CA VAL A 250 6.02 -14.26 8.97
C VAL A 250 5.37 -13.35 7.94
N CYS A 251 4.87 -12.19 8.39
CA CYS A 251 4.32 -11.13 7.56
C CYS A 251 5.03 -9.79 7.88
N ASP A 252 5.59 -9.14 6.86
CA ASP A 252 6.47 -7.97 7.01
C ASP A 252 6.07 -6.77 6.12
N CYS A 253 5.16 -6.97 5.17
CA CYS A 253 4.66 -5.89 4.31
C CYS A 253 3.43 -5.21 4.92
N HIS A 254 3.38 -3.86 4.92
CA HIS A 254 2.26 -3.10 5.50
C HIS A 254 0.90 -3.51 4.94
N ILE A 255 0.77 -3.60 3.61
CA ILE A 255 -0.49 -4.03 2.96
C ILE A 255 -0.86 -5.50 3.25
N GLY A 256 0.01 -6.25 3.93
CA GLY A 256 -0.26 -7.59 4.46
C GLY A 256 -0.58 -7.54 5.95
N TYR A 257 0.38 -7.10 6.78
CA TYR A 257 0.26 -7.20 8.23
C TYR A 257 -0.85 -6.30 8.78
N VAL A 258 -1.22 -5.20 8.10
CA VAL A 258 -2.33 -4.33 8.52
C VAL A 258 -3.65 -5.10 8.62
N HIS A 259 -3.76 -6.25 7.94
CA HIS A 259 -4.93 -7.14 7.96
C HIS A 259 -4.86 -8.28 8.98
N LEU A 260 -3.78 -8.43 9.73
CA LEU A 260 -3.70 -9.34 10.87
C LEU A 260 -4.57 -8.81 12.00
N GLU A 261 -5.58 -9.58 12.41
CA GLU A 261 -6.55 -9.16 13.42
C GLU A 261 -5.95 -9.10 14.83
N THR A 262 -4.78 -9.70 15.02
CA THR A 262 -4.01 -9.62 16.26
C THR A 262 -3.29 -8.28 16.45
N LEU A 263 -3.22 -7.45 15.41
CA LEU A 263 -2.66 -6.11 15.48
C LEU A 263 -3.79 -5.07 15.60
N PRO A 264 -3.62 -4.00 16.40
CA PRO A 264 -4.67 -3.00 16.62
C PRO A 264 -4.82 -2.03 15.43
N LEU A 265 -4.28 -2.36 14.25
CA LEU A 265 -4.11 -1.41 13.17
C LEU A 265 -5.44 -1.01 12.51
N TYR A 266 -6.45 -1.88 12.51
CA TYR A 266 -7.80 -1.49 12.08
C TYR A 266 -8.42 -0.44 13.01
N ASP A 267 -8.15 -0.50 14.32
CA ASP A 267 -8.61 0.50 15.28
C ASP A 267 -7.81 1.80 15.19
N VAL A 268 -6.51 1.71 14.89
CA VAL A 268 -5.65 2.88 14.68
C VAL A 268 -6.05 3.63 13.41
N PHE A 269 -6.23 2.92 12.30
CA PHE A 269 -6.57 3.53 11.01
C PHE A 269 -8.06 3.86 10.89
N ALA A 270 -8.96 3.11 11.56
CA ALA A 270 -10.41 3.30 11.64
C ALA A 270 -11.07 3.90 10.38
N GLY A 271 -10.88 3.22 9.23
CA GLY A 271 -11.39 3.67 7.93
C GLY A 271 -10.34 4.29 7.01
N GLY A 272 -9.09 4.45 7.47
CA GLY A 272 -7.97 4.90 6.66
C GLY A 272 -6.88 3.86 6.40
N VAL A 273 -7.25 2.57 6.41
CA VAL A 273 -6.33 1.45 6.21
C VAL A 273 -5.68 1.49 4.83
N LEU A 274 -6.45 1.82 3.78
CA LEU A 274 -5.96 1.72 2.40
C LEU A 274 -4.98 2.82 2.03
N GLU A 275 -5.17 4.02 2.55
CA GLU A 275 -4.27 5.15 2.31
C GLU A 275 -3.26 5.37 3.45
N ARG A 276 -3.23 4.46 4.43
CA ARG A 276 -2.36 4.50 5.62
C ARG A 276 -2.48 5.84 6.37
N ILE A 277 -3.70 6.25 6.71
CA ILE A 277 -3.97 7.48 7.50
C ILE A 277 -4.66 7.11 8.82
N PRO A 278 -4.00 7.29 9.97
CA PRO A 278 -4.59 7.08 11.29
C PRO A 278 -5.84 7.93 11.52
N ALA A 279 -6.74 7.44 12.36
CA ALA A 279 -7.86 8.24 12.82
C ALA A 279 -7.41 9.36 13.77
N PRO A 280 -8.02 10.55 13.73
CA PRO A 280 -7.70 11.64 14.65
C PRO A 280 -7.77 11.19 16.11
N GLY A 281 -6.79 11.62 16.93
CA GLY A 281 -6.75 11.31 18.36
C GLY A 281 -6.46 9.85 18.72
N ARG A 282 -6.31 8.94 17.73
CA ARG A 282 -5.89 7.56 17.96
C ARG A 282 -4.38 7.45 17.82
N THR A 283 -3.66 8.06 18.76
CA THR A 283 -2.24 7.80 18.92
C THR A 283 -2.08 6.37 19.45
N PRO A 284 -1.34 5.48 18.77
CA PRO A 284 -1.15 4.12 19.27
C PRO A 284 -0.42 4.16 20.60
N THR A 285 -0.88 3.39 21.58
CA THR A 285 -0.06 3.05 22.73
C THR A 285 1.21 2.38 22.22
N PRO A 286 2.42 2.79 22.66
CA PRO A 286 3.65 2.11 22.26
C PRO A 286 3.49 0.61 22.52
N VAL A 287 3.62 -0.21 21.47
CA VAL A 287 3.61 -1.66 21.66
C VAL A 287 4.81 -1.99 22.52
N ARG A 288 4.56 -2.35 23.78
CA ARG A 288 5.59 -3.06 24.55
C ARG A 288 5.92 -4.32 23.77
N PRO A 289 7.19 -4.54 23.38
CA PRO A 289 7.56 -5.81 22.76
C PRO A 289 7.11 -6.92 23.72
N ARG A 290 6.24 -7.83 23.25
CA ARG A 290 6.06 -9.10 23.95
C ARG A 290 7.46 -9.69 24.01
N THR A 291 7.97 -9.88 25.22
CA THR A 291 9.30 -10.42 25.49
C THR A 291 9.62 -11.51 24.49
N ALA A 292 10.68 -11.28 23.71
CA ALA A 292 11.20 -12.29 22.80
C ALA A 292 11.56 -13.51 23.64
N GLY A 293 10.76 -14.57 23.54
CA GLY A 293 11.23 -15.89 23.95
C GLY A 293 12.42 -16.23 23.06
N ALA A 294 13.59 -16.39 23.71
CA ALA A 294 14.90 -16.88 23.26
C ALA A 294 15.39 -16.51 21.83
N PRO A 295 16.67 -16.14 21.67
CA PRO A 295 17.23 -15.93 20.33
C PRO A 295 17.19 -17.26 19.58
N VAL A 296 16.47 -17.30 18.45
CA VAL A 296 16.60 -18.40 17.50
C VAL A 296 17.91 -18.15 16.74
N SER A 297 18.98 -18.74 17.26
CA SER A 297 20.16 -19.04 16.46
C SER A 297 19.79 -20.12 15.45
N ASP A 298 19.43 -19.69 14.24
CA ASP A 298 19.87 -20.34 13.01
C ASP A 298 19.45 -19.48 11.81
N ARG A 299 20.38 -18.61 11.42
CA ARG A 299 20.44 -18.08 10.06
C ARG A 299 21.11 -19.14 9.19
N ALA A 300 20.32 -20.10 8.71
CA ALA A 300 20.66 -20.89 7.55
C ALA A 300 19.39 -21.21 6.76
N GLY A 301 19.21 -20.55 5.62
CA GLY A 301 18.41 -21.12 4.52
C GLY A 301 16.94 -20.72 4.38
N VAL A 302 16.40 -19.71 5.08
CA VAL A 302 15.08 -19.16 4.72
C VAL A 302 15.27 -17.91 3.87
N PRO A 303 15.04 -17.97 2.54
CA PRO A 303 15.12 -16.78 1.71
C PRO A 303 14.01 -15.79 2.11
N PRO A 304 14.22 -14.46 1.95
CA PRO A 304 13.15 -13.49 2.19
C PRO A 304 11.92 -13.89 1.36
N VAL A 305 10.71 -13.73 1.89
CA VAL A 305 9.45 -14.16 1.25
C VAL A 305 9.28 -13.58 -0.19
N GLN A 306 10.06 -12.57 -0.56
CA GLN A 306 10.22 -12.09 -1.93
C GLN A 306 10.96 -13.04 -2.91
N SER A 307 11.55 -14.16 -2.46
CA SER A 307 12.01 -15.24 -3.34
C SER A 307 10.87 -16.10 -3.88
N LEU A 308 9.63 -15.86 -3.43
CA LEU A 308 8.42 -16.45 -3.98
C LEU A 308 7.79 -15.61 -5.10
N ARG A 309 8.51 -14.63 -5.66
CA ARG A 309 8.18 -14.04 -6.96
C ARG A 309 7.90 -15.18 -7.96
N PRO A 310 6.84 -15.08 -8.78
CA PRO A 310 6.78 -15.96 -9.95
C PRO A 310 8.06 -15.74 -10.75
N ALA A 311 8.75 -16.82 -11.09
CA ALA A 311 9.45 -16.81 -12.36
C ALA A 311 8.35 -16.55 -13.39
N THR A 312 8.34 -15.36 -13.98
CA THR A 312 7.60 -15.14 -15.23
C THR A 312 8.20 -16.10 -16.27
N PRO A 313 7.41 -16.71 -17.16
CA PRO A 313 7.89 -17.68 -18.15
C PRO A 313 9.11 -17.20 -18.93
#